data_AF-A0A2D0KLC3-F1
#
_entry.id   AF-A0A2D0KLC3-F1
#
_cell.length_a   1.000
_cell.length_b   1.000
_cell.length_c   1.000
_cell.angle_alpha   90.00
_cell.angle_beta   90.00
_cell.angle_gamma   90.00
#
_symmetry.space_group_name_H-M   'P 1'
#
loop_
_entity.id
_entity.type
_entity.pdbx_description
1 polymer ?
#
loop_
_entity_poly.entity_id
_entity_poly.type
_entity_poly.pdbx_seq_one_letter_code
_entity_poly.pdbx_strand_id
1 'polypeptide(L)'
;MVDNNKSKIDTSETEYKLELDITLDAEKFNFSDPEIELENMHWGYNSESQSNQNRPPFGKLSVIENNTPIDADKIGFFYWSERLFAGLSGGFLLFNAHSYKKQQCFRSMLDLFYDKFLYVTVDGVTYHLGRYSKIIVGISIVHDYNITYDYIAQSIPDAKKLGDVLKATGETKRFCFRWCDN
;
A
#
# COMPACT_ATOMS: atom_id res chain seq x y z
N MET A 1 -23.19 50.00 0.23
CA MET A 1 -22.10 49.50 1.09
C MET A 1 -22.33 48.02 1.28
N VAL A 2 -21.64 47.22 0.47
CA VAL A 2 -21.66 45.77 0.53
C VAL A 2 -20.21 45.36 0.65
N ASP A 3 -19.85 44.69 1.74
CA ASP A 3 -18.75 43.72 1.79
C ASP A 3 -18.87 42.95 3.11
N ASN A 4 -19.43 41.75 3.04
CA ASN A 4 -18.70 40.48 2.87
C ASN A 4 -17.99 40.04 4.15
N ASN A 5 -18.79 39.67 5.16
CA ASN A 5 -18.41 38.61 6.11
C ASN A 5 -18.35 37.28 5.33
N LYS A 6 -17.28 37.09 4.56
CA LYS A 6 -16.87 35.74 4.14
C LYS A 6 -16.35 35.07 5.40
N SER A 7 -17.15 34.15 5.94
CA SER A 7 -16.67 33.17 6.89
C SER A 7 -15.39 32.57 6.34
N LYS A 8 -14.32 32.63 7.14
CA LYS A 8 -13.14 31.79 6.92
C LYS A 8 -13.65 30.38 6.68
N ILE A 9 -13.55 29.91 5.43
CA ILE A 9 -13.57 28.49 5.14
C ILE A 9 -12.30 28.00 5.79
N ASP A 10 -12.46 27.37 6.95
CA ASP A 10 -11.42 26.56 7.56
C ASP A 10 -11.12 25.45 6.56
N THR A 11 -10.01 25.57 5.85
CA THR A 11 -9.45 24.48 5.05
C THR A 11 -8.93 23.45 6.03
N SER A 12 -9.83 22.74 6.71
CA SER A 12 -9.46 21.50 7.38
C SER A 12 -9.08 20.54 6.26
N GLU A 13 -7.79 20.47 5.95
CA GLU A 13 -7.19 19.38 5.19
C GLU A 13 -7.82 18.09 5.71
N THR A 14 -8.63 17.45 4.87
CA THR A 14 -9.25 16.19 5.26
C THR A 14 -8.14 15.17 5.27
N GLU A 15 -7.58 14.91 6.44
CA GLU A 15 -6.54 13.91 6.63
C GLU A 15 -7.15 12.52 6.48
N TYR A 16 -6.79 11.83 5.39
CA TYR A 16 -7.18 10.45 5.17
C TYR A 16 -6.21 9.53 5.91
N LYS A 17 -6.75 8.74 6.83
CA LYS A 17 -6.08 7.83 7.74
C LYS A 17 -6.68 6.43 7.65
N LEU A 18 -5.80 5.45 7.48
CA LEU A 18 -6.10 4.02 7.60
C LEU A 18 -5.13 3.43 8.64
N GLU A 19 -5.66 2.80 9.68
CA GLU A 19 -4.88 2.17 10.75
C GLU A 19 -5.17 0.67 10.78
N LEU A 20 -4.10 -0.11 10.67
CA LEU A 20 -4.15 -1.56 10.54
C LEU A 20 -3.19 -2.21 11.54
N ASP A 21 -3.62 -3.29 12.18
CA ASP A 21 -2.70 -4.24 12.78
C ASP A 21 -2.37 -5.32 11.75
N ILE A 22 -1.09 -5.50 11.46
CA ILE A 22 -0.61 -6.52 10.53
C ILE A 22 0.30 -7.49 11.29
N THR A 23 -0.11 -8.75 11.40
CA THR A 23 0.80 -9.85 11.75
C THR A 23 1.65 -10.13 10.53
N LEU A 24 2.94 -9.81 10.64
CA LEU A 24 3.92 -9.95 9.58
C LEU A 24 4.33 -11.41 9.44
N ASP A 25 4.37 -11.88 8.20
CA ASP A 25 4.87 -13.20 7.88
C ASP A 25 5.59 -13.16 6.53
N ALA A 26 6.12 -14.28 6.09
CA ALA A 26 6.78 -14.40 4.80
C ALA A 26 6.42 -15.69 4.08
N GLU A 27 6.40 -15.61 2.76
CA GLU A 27 6.15 -16.78 1.93
C GLU A 27 6.89 -16.68 0.59
N LYS A 28 7.28 -17.84 0.08
CA LYS A 28 7.87 -17.96 -1.25
C LYS A 28 6.77 -18.04 -2.30
N PHE A 29 6.80 -17.15 -3.27
CA PHE A 29 5.98 -17.29 -4.47
C PHE A 29 6.61 -18.27 -5.45
N ASN A 30 5.80 -19.13 -6.05
CA ASN A 30 6.24 -20.11 -7.01
C ASN A 30 5.95 -19.60 -8.43
N PHE A 31 6.86 -18.76 -8.94
CA PHE A 31 6.83 -18.38 -10.34
C PHE A 31 7.56 -19.45 -11.15
N SER A 32 6.91 -19.98 -12.20
CA SER A 32 7.45 -21.04 -13.05
C SER A 32 8.64 -20.62 -13.93
N ASP A 33 9.25 -19.46 -13.64
CA ASP A 33 10.38 -18.92 -14.39
C ASP A 33 11.71 -19.31 -13.70
N PRO A 34 12.48 -20.23 -14.31
CA PRO A 34 13.70 -20.79 -13.72
C PRO A 34 14.84 -19.76 -13.55
N GLU A 35 14.76 -18.57 -14.17
CA GLU A 35 15.77 -17.51 -13.97
C GLU A 35 15.55 -16.70 -12.67
N ILE A 36 14.46 -16.96 -11.92
CA ILE A 36 14.00 -16.13 -10.78
C ILE A 36 13.93 -16.92 -9.45
N GLU A 37 14.46 -18.15 -9.41
CA GLU A 37 14.23 -19.05 -8.26
C GLU A 37 14.79 -18.56 -6.90
N LEU A 38 15.74 -17.63 -6.92
CA LEU A 38 16.46 -17.13 -5.74
C LEU A 38 15.80 -15.92 -5.06
N GLU A 39 14.86 -15.21 -5.69
CA GLU A 39 14.33 -13.94 -5.18
C GLU A 39 12.80 -13.90 -5.00
N ASN A 40 12.16 -15.05 -4.78
CA ASN A 40 10.70 -15.11 -4.67
C ASN A 40 10.16 -15.03 -3.24
N MET A 41 10.97 -14.62 -2.27
CA MET A 41 10.48 -14.42 -0.91
C MET A 41 9.79 -13.06 -0.80
N HIS A 42 8.62 -13.06 -0.16
CA HIS A 42 7.81 -11.88 0.10
C HIS A 42 7.52 -11.76 1.58
N TRP A 43 7.54 -10.54 2.13
CA TRP A 43 7.36 -10.29 3.57
C TRP A 43 6.27 -9.25 3.81
N GLY A 44 5.37 -9.51 4.74
CA GLY A 44 4.23 -8.64 5.07
C GLY A 44 2.92 -9.41 5.12
N TYR A 45 1.97 -9.04 4.26
CA TYR A 45 0.63 -9.62 4.21
C TYR A 45 0.18 -9.91 2.77
N ASN A 46 -0.42 -11.08 2.56
CA ASN A 46 -1.14 -11.49 1.37
C ASN A 46 -2.42 -12.23 1.77
N SER A 47 -3.57 -11.73 1.32
CA SER A 47 -4.88 -12.25 1.74
C SER A 47 -5.17 -13.64 1.17
N GLU A 48 -5.94 -14.43 1.91
CA GLU A 48 -6.47 -15.70 1.39
C GLU A 48 -7.29 -15.51 0.10
N SER A 49 -8.02 -14.39 -0.01
CA SER A 49 -8.88 -14.08 -1.17
C SER A 49 -8.12 -13.77 -2.46
N GLN A 50 -6.87 -13.30 -2.36
CA GLN A 50 -5.98 -13.05 -3.51
C GLN A 50 -4.95 -14.16 -3.73
N SER A 51 -4.97 -15.19 -2.87
CA SER A 51 -3.99 -16.26 -2.90
C SER A 51 -4.35 -17.37 -3.87
N ASN A 52 -3.32 -18.07 -4.35
CA ASN A 52 -3.44 -19.27 -5.16
C ASN A 52 -2.22 -20.18 -4.94
N GLN A 53 -2.15 -21.32 -5.64
CA GLN A 53 -1.06 -22.29 -5.48
C GLN A 53 0.34 -21.71 -5.70
N ASN A 54 0.47 -20.66 -6.53
CA ASN A 54 1.73 -20.01 -6.83
C ASN A 54 2.00 -18.78 -5.94
N ARG A 55 0.99 -18.28 -5.22
CA ARG A 55 1.06 -17.12 -4.33
C ARG A 55 0.26 -17.44 -3.07
N PRO A 56 0.83 -18.20 -2.12
CA PRO A 56 0.10 -18.62 -0.93
C PRO A 56 -0.22 -17.43 -0.03
N PRO A 57 -1.24 -17.53 0.84
CA PRO A 57 -1.53 -16.49 1.81
C PRO A 57 -0.47 -16.48 2.90
N PHE A 58 -0.19 -15.30 3.43
CA PHE A 58 0.70 -15.14 4.57
C PHE A 58 0.39 -13.85 5.32
N GLY A 59 0.70 -13.84 6.61
CA GLY A 59 0.38 -12.74 7.49
C GLY A 59 -1.12 -12.62 7.77
N LYS A 60 -1.49 -11.67 8.60
CA LYS A 60 -2.89 -11.36 8.94
C LYS A 60 -3.07 -9.87 9.05
N LEU A 61 -4.24 -9.37 8.67
CA LEU A 61 -4.60 -7.97 8.72
C LEU A 61 -5.86 -7.80 9.55
N SER A 62 -5.88 -6.79 10.42
CA SER A 62 -7.06 -6.38 11.19
C SER A 62 -7.21 -4.86 11.11
N VAL A 63 -8.40 -4.39 10.80
CA VAL A 63 -8.70 -2.97 10.67
C VAL A 63 -8.95 -2.36 12.05
N ILE A 64 -8.23 -1.29 12.38
CA ILE A 64 -8.41 -0.53 13.63
C ILE A 64 -9.25 0.72 13.38
N GLU A 65 -8.87 1.48 12.35
CA GLU A 65 -9.56 2.70 11.95
C GLU A 65 -9.47 2.87 10.44
N ASN A 66 -10.53 3.37 9.81
CA ASN A 66 -10.51 3.70 8.39
C ASN A 66 -11.48 4.84 8.09
N ASN A 67 -10.94 6.01 7.73
CA ASN A 67 -11.75 7.14 7.25
C ASN A 67 -11.54 7.39 5.74
N THR A 68 -10.93 6.44 5.04
CA THR A 68 -10.55 6.54 3.62
C THR A 68 -11.62 5.94 2.71
N PRO A 69 -11.59 6.22 1.40
CA PRO A 69 -12.43 5.53 0.41
C PRO A 69 -12.04 4.07 0.14
N ILE A 70 -11.02 3.53 0.82
CA ILE A 70 -10.55 2.15 0.71
C ILE A 70 -11.48 1.24 1.52
N ASP A 71 -11.90 0.12 0.94
CA ASP A 71 -12.54 -1.00 1.62
C ASP A 71 -11.44 -1.86 2.26
N ALA A 72 -11.10 -1.53 3.51
CA ALA A 72 -9.95 -2.11 4.22
C ALA A 72 -10.06 -3.63 4.41
N ASP A 73 -11.29 -4.16 4.52
CA ASP A 73 -11.56 -5.60 4.61
C ASP A 73 -11.23 -6.35 3.31
N LYS A 74 -11.06 -5.61 2.20
CA LYS A 74 -10.70 -6.14 0.89
C LYS A 74 -9.28 -5.80 0.47
N ILE A 75 -8.42 -5.31 1.36
CA ILE A 75 -7.00 -5.16 1.04
C ILE A 75 -6.43 -6.52 0.67
N GLY A 76 -5.94 -6.62 -0.56
CA GLY A 76 -5.46 -7.88 -1.12
C GLY A 76 -4.08 -8.24 -0.61
N PHE A 77 -3.17 -7.28 -0.61
CA PHE A 77 -1.81 -7.50 -0.14
C PHE A 77 -1.10 -6.19 0.20
N PHE A 78 -0.17 -6.30 1.15
CA PHE A 78 0.81 -5.28 1.50
C PHE A 78 2.12 -5.97 1.87
N TYR A 79 3.07 -6.04 0.92
CA TYR A 79 4.32 -6.78 1.15
C TYR A 79 5.52 -6.14 0.45
N TRP A 80 6.68 -6.48 0.99
CA TRP A 80 7.99 -6.21 0.41
C TRP A 80 8.49 -7.42 -0.40
N SER A 81 9.15 -7.15 -1.52
CA SER A 81 9.82 -8.12 -2.37
C SER A 81 11.23 -7.64 -2.67
N GLU A 82 12.22 -8.51 -2.53
CA GLU A 82 13.60 -8.21 -2.94
C GLU A 82 13.89 -8.55 -4.40
N ARG A 83 12.94 -9.21 -5.07
CA ARG A 83 13.00 -9.53 -6.50
C ARG A 83 13.38 -8.33 -7.36
N LEU A 84 14.22 -8.55 -8.36
CA LEU A 84 14.41 -7.63 -9.47
C LEU A 84 13.06 -7.29 -10.13
N PHE A 85 12.75 -6.00 -10.18
CA PHE A 85 11.54 -5.49 -10.83
C PHE A 85 11.92 -4.66 -12.05
N ALA A 86 11.51 -5.10 -13.25
CA ALA A 86 11.84 -4.43 -14.51
C ALA A 86 13.35 -4.20 -14.72
N GLY A 87 14.20 -5.12 -14.24
CA GLY A 87 15.66 -4.99 -14.31
C GLY A 87 16.27 -4.03 -13.29
N LEU A 88 15.47 -3.46 -12.39
CA LEU A 88 15.93 -2.62 -11.29
C LEU A 88 16.20 -3.47 -10.06
N SER A 89 17.39 -3.30 -9.48
CA SER A 89 17.75 -3.89 -8.19
C SER A 89 17.27 -3.04 -7.02
N GLY A 90 17.13 -3.68 -5.86
CA GLY A 90 16.81 -2.99 -4.60
C GLY A 90 15.42 -3.27 -4.04
N GLY A 91 14.60 -4.05 -4.75
CA GLY A 91 13.28 -4.48 -4.29
C GLY A 91 12.18 -3.42 -4.38
N PHE A 92 10.97 -3.83 -4.04
CA PHE A 92 9.77 -3.01 -4.15
C PHE A 92 8.73 -3.40 -3.08
N LEU A 93 7.93 -2.42 -2.69
CA LEU A 93 6.76 -2.59 -1.84
C LEU A 93 5.52 -2.54 -2.72
N LEU A 94 4.62 -3.52 -2.53
CA LEU A 94 3.33 -3.56 -3.20
C LEU A 94 2.19 -3.32 -2.21
N PHE A 95 1.22 -2.52 -2.64
CA PHE A 95 -0.03 -2.31 -1.92
C PHE A 95 -1.22 -2.45 -2.87
N ASN A 96 -2.00 -3.52 -2.71
CA ASN A 96 -3.27 -3.69 -3.41
C ASN A 96 -4.44 -3.20 -2.56
N ALA A 97 -5.07 -2.13 -3.01
CA ALA A 97 -6.20 -1.51 -2.36
C ALA A 97 -7.47 -1.72 -3.20
N HIS A 98 -8.56 -1.96 -2.49
CA HIS A 98 -9.90 -2.01 -3.06
C HIS A 98 -10.69 -0.82 -2.53
N SER A 99 -11.53 -0.23 -3.37
CA SER A 99 -12.56 0.72 -2.93
C SER A 99 -13.86 -0.02 -2.63
N TYR A 100 -14.75 0.63 -1.87
CA TYR A 100 -16.12 0.16 -1.77
C TYR A 100 -16.74 0.09 -3.18
N LYS A 101 -17.67 -0.86 -3.42
CA LYS A 101 -18.36 -1.08 -4.71
C LYS A 101 -19.30 0.07 -5.10
N LYS A 102 -18.75 1.27 -5.24
CA LYS A 102 -19.40 2.54 -5.56
C LYS A 102 -18.41 3.36 -6.39
N GLN A 103 -18.83 3.80 -7.58
CA GLN A 103 -17.94 4.51 -8.52
C GLN A 103 -17.28 5.75 -7.92
N GLN A 104 -18.01 6.47 -7.06
CA GLN A 104 -17.47 7.61 -6.33
C GLN A 104 -16.32 7.23 -5.40
N CYS A 105 -16.44 6.14 -4.64
CA CYS A 105 -15.37 5.65 -3.76
C CYS A 105 -14.13 5.26 -4.57
N PHE A 106 -14.31 4.63 -5.73
CA PHE A 106 -13.19 4.32 -6.61
C PHE A 106 -12.45 5.57 -7.08
N ARG A 107 -13.17 6.59 -7.55
CA ARG A 107 -12.56 7.87 -7.96
C ARG A 107 -11.83 8.53 -6.79
N SER A 108 -12.47 8.63 -5.62
CA SER A 108 -11.83 9.20 -4.43
C SER A 108 -10.59 8.40 -3.99
N MET A 109 -10.59 7.08 -4.15
CA MET A 109 -9.41 6.26 -3.89
C MET A 109 -8.30 6.52 -4.93
N LEU A 110 -8.64 6.71 -6.21
CA LEU A 110 -7.63 7.11 -7.20
C LEU A 110 -7.02 8.48 -6.86
N ASP A 111 -7.84 9.47 -6.51
CA ASP A 111 -7.39 10.81 -6.12
C ASP A 111 -6.45 10.72 -4.89
N LEU A 112 -6.79 9.86 -3.92
CA LEU A 112 -5.99 9.59 -2.73
C LEU A 112 -4.55 9.19 -3.07
N PHE A 113 -4.34 8.26 -4.00
CA PHE A 113 -3.00 7.76 -4.34
C PHE A 113 -2.29 8.56 -5.44
N TYR A 114 -3.02 9.23 -6.32
CA TYR A 114 -2.43 10.02 -7.41
C TYR A 114 -2.04 11.43 -7.00
N ASP A 115 -2.84 12.09 -6.16
CA ASP A 115 -2.65 13.51 -5.88
C ASP A 115 -1.97 13.77 -4.53
N LYS A 116 -2.13 12.83 -3.57
CA LYS A 116 -1.59 12.95 -2.21
C LYS A 116 -0.33 12.09 -2.00
N PHE A 117 0.44 12.47 -0.99
CA PHE A 117 1.64 11.76 -0.58
C PHE A 117 1.30 10.77 0.53
N LEU A 118 1.73 9.52 0.38
CA LEU A 118 1.54 8.48 1.38
C LEU A 118 2.69 8.50 2.39
N TYR A 119 2.32 8.59 3.66
CA TYR A 119 3.17 8.37 4.81
C TYR A 119 2.69 7.12 5.55
N VAL A 120 3.61 6.27 5.97
CA VAL A 120 3.30 5.10 6.80
C VAL A 120 4.06 5.22 8.10
N THR A 121 3.39 5.13 9.24
CA THR A 121 4.02 5.15 10.56
C THR A 121 3.90 3.79 11.23
N VAL A 122 5.03 3.26 11.73
CA VAL A 122 5.13 1.98 12.44
C VAL A 122 6.12 2.15 13.58
N ASP A 123 5.79 1.67 14.78
CA ASP A 123 6.65 1.76 15.98
C ASP A 123 7.19 3.18 16.24
N GLY A 124 6.40 4.21 15.92
CA GLY A 124 6.76 5.63 16.09
C GLY A 124 7.68 6.20 15.01
N VAL A 125 8.06 5.42 14.00
CA VAL A 125 8.87 5.86 12.86
C VAL A 125 7.97 6.08 11.63
N THR A 126 8.07 7.24 11.00
CA THR A 126 7.32 7.58 9.78
C THR A 126 8.19 7.42 8.53
N TYR A 127 7.65 6.71 7.54
CA TYR A 127 8.24 6.41 6.24
C TYR A 127 7.48 7.19 5.16
N HIS A 128 8.20 8.00 4.39
CA HIS A 128 7.62 8.80 3.31
C HIS A 128 7.69 8.02 1.99
N LEU A 129 6.58 7.39 1.62
CA LEU A 129 6.47 6.63 0.38
C LEU A 129 6.17 7.52 -0.83
N GLY A 130 5.70 8.73 -0.59
CA GLY A 130 5.41 9.72 -1.61
C GLY A 130 4.16 9.38 -2.42
N ARG A 131 4.08 9.94 -3.63
CA ARG A 131 2.98 9.64 -4.57
C ARG A 131 3.18 8.28 -5.21
N TYR A 132 2.09 7.70 -5.68
CA TYR A 132 2.16 6.52 -6.55
C TYR A 132 3.14 6.74 -7.71
N SER A 133 4.07 5.80 -7.89
CA SER A 133 4.92 5.78 -9.08
C SER A 133 4.11 5.20 -10.24
N LYS A 134 3.84 5.99 -11.29
CA LYS A 134 3.12 5.56 -12.52
C LYS A 134 3.89 4.51 -13.35
N ILE A 135 4.79 3.75 -12.74
CA ILE A 135 5.53 2.69 -13.42
C ILE A 135 4.55 1.55 -13.66
N ILE A 136 3.75 1.68 -14.73
CA ILE A 136 2.87 0.63 -15.23
C ILE A 136 3.77 -0.43 -15.84
N VAL A 137 4.13 -1.44 -15.06
CA VAL A 137 4.79 -2.64 -15.58
C VAL A 137 3.91 -3.84 -15.23
N GLY A 138 2.93 -4.09 -16.11
CA GLY A 138 2.36 -5.42 -16.34
C GLY A 138 1.27 -5.95 -15.40
N ILE A 139 0.97 -5.35 -14.23
CA ILE A 139 0.01 -5.94 -13.27
C ILE A 139 -1.02 -4.93 -12.71
N SER A 140 -0.99 -3.67 -13.13
CA SER A 140 -2.08 -2.71 -12.84
C SER A 140 -3.31 -3.04 -13.71
N ILE A 141 -3.91 -4.21 -13.50
CA ILE A 141 -5.20 -4.53 -14.09
C ILE A 141 -6.24 -3.97 -13.14
N VAL A 142 -6.76 -2.79 -13.45
CA VAL A 142 -7.97 -2.26 -12.80
C VAL A 142 -9.07 -3.27 -13.07
N HIS A 143 -9.32 -4.15 -12.10
CA HIS A 143 -10.50 -4.99 -12.06
C HIS A 143 -11.47 -4.32 -11.11
N ASP A 144 -12.70 -4.07 -11.55
CA ASP A 144 -13.84 -3.60 -10.78
C ASP A 144 -13.50 -3.18 -9.34
N TYR A 145 -13.16 -1.89 -9.18
CA TYR A 145 -12.94 -1.22 -7.89
C TYR A 145 -11.61 -1.50 -7.17
N ASN A 146 -10.60 -2.10 -7.82
CA ASN A 146 -9.26 -2.32 -7.25
C ASN A 146 -8.10 -1.70 -8.06
N ILE A 147 -6.95 -1.59 -7.40
CA ILE A 147 -5.70 -1.10 -7.98
C ILE A 147 -4.51 -1.56 -7.13
N THR A 148 -3.39 -1.83 -7.79
CA THR A 148 -2.12 -2.17 -7.15
C THR A 148 -1.15 -1.02 -7.32
N TYR A 149 -0.51 -0.62 -6.22
CA TYR A 149 0.45 0.46 -6.16
C TYR A 149 1.84 -0.07 -5.84
N ASP A 150 2.83 0.38 -6.61
CA ASP A 150 4.22 -0.08 -6.56
C ASP A 150 5.14 1.05 -6.06
N TYR A 151 5.92 0.78 -5.00
CA TYR A 151 6.93 1.69 -4.46
C TYR A 151 8.31 1.07 -4.59
N ILE A 152 9.09 1.54 -5.57
CA ILE A 152 10.41 1.00 -5.91
C ILE A 152 11.47 1.66 -5.05
N ALA A 153 12.28 0.87 -4.33
CA ALA A 153 13.26 1.39 -3.38
C ALA A 153 14.32 2.30 -3.99
N GLN A 154 14.68 2.09 -5.26
CA GLN A 154 15.65 2.94 -5.96
C GLN A 154 15.18 4.40 -6.03
N SER A 155 13.89 4.63 -6.25
CA SER A 155 13.29 5.97 -6.33
C SER A 155 12.76 6.45 -4.98
N ILE A 156 12.47 5.52 -4.07
CA ILE A 156 11.78 5.77 -2.80
C ILE A 156 12.54 5.06 -1.67
N PRO A 157 13.62 5.66 -1.14
CA PRO A 157 14.50 5.00 -0.16
C PRO A 157 13.77 4.52 1.10
N ASP A 158 12.72 5.23 1.53
CA ASP A 158 11.91 4.84 2.68
C ASP A 158 11.08 3.58 2.43
N ALA A 159 10.77 3.22 1.17
CA ALA A 159 10.14 1.94 0.85
C ALA A 159 11.05 0.76 1.25
N LYS A 160 12.37 0.88 1.04
CA LYS A 160 13.33 -0.14 1.48
C LYS A 160 13.34 -0.26 3.01
N LYS A 161 13.40 0.88 3.71
CA LYS A 161 13.43 0.88 5.18
C LYS A 161 12.16 0.28 5.77
N LEU A 162 11.00 0.58 5.17
CA LEU A 162 9.73 -0.05 5.54
C LEU A 162 9.72 -1.54 5.19
N GLY A 163 10.31 -1.94 4.07
CA GLY A 163 10.53 -3.34 3.72
C GLY A 163 11.35 -4.10 4.76
N ASP A 164 12.38 -3.47 5.34
CA ASP A 164 13.15 -4.05 6.43
C ASP A 164 12.31 -4.24 7.71
N VAL A 165 11.30 -3.39 7.95
CA VAL A 165 10.30 -3.60 9.02
C VAL A 165 9.41 -4.80 8.72
N LEU A 166 8.94 -4.95 7.48
CA LEU A 166 8.06 -6.05 7.07
C LEU A 166 8.72 -7.43 7.21
N LYS A 167 10.06 -7.50 7.22
CA LYS A 167 10.82 -8.74 7.43
C LYS A 167 10.80 -9.25 8.88
N ALA A 168 10.28 -8.49 9.85
CA ALA A 168 10.13 -8.92 11.24
C ALA A 168 8.96 -9.92 11.41
N THR A 169 9.11 -11.11 10.82
CA THR A 169 8.06 -12.14 10.79
C THR A 169 7.68 -12.62 12.20
N GLY A 170 6.41 -13.00 12.37
CA GLY A 170 5.84 -13.45 13.63
C GLY A 170 5.38 -12.31 14.56
N GLU A 171 5.71 -11.05 14.26
CA GLU A 171 5.27 -9.89 15.04
C GLU A 171 3.97 -9.29 14.47
N THR A 172 3.09 -8.82 15.35
CA THR A 172 2.01 -7.90 14.96
C THR A 172 2.47 -6.47 15.18
N LYS A 173 2.46 -5.66 14.12
CA LYS A 173 2.78 -4.24 14.18
C LYS A 173 1.58 -3.40 13.76
N ARG A 174 1.48 -2.20 14.34
CA ARG A 174 0.46 -1.22 13.98
C ARG A 174 0.98 -0.29 12.91
N PHE A 175 0.31 -0.27 11.77
CA PHE A 175 0.60 0.56 10.62
C PHE A 175 -0.44 1.67 10.52
N CYS A 176 0.01 2.92 10.54
CA CYS A 176 -0.82 4.10 10.30
C CYS A 176 -0.47 4.69 8.93
N PHE A 177 -1.36 4.51 7.96
CA PHE A 177 -1.28 5.05 6.61
C PHE A 177 -1.97 6.41 6.58
N ARG A 178 -1.27 7.44 6.13
CA ARG A 178 -1.77 8.81 6.06
C ARG A 178 -1.53 9.36 4.66
N TRP A 179 -2.55 9.94 4.06
CA TRP A 179 -2.43 10.65 2.78
C TRP A 179 -2.64 12.14 2.98
N CYS A 180 -1.61 12.92 2.64
CA CYS A 180 -1.58 14.36 2.86
C CYS A 180 -1.40 15.14 1.55
N ASP A 181 -2.00 16.33 1.50
CA ASP A 181 -1.62 17.37 0.55
C ASP A 181 -0.28 17.91 1.07
N ASN A 182 0.80 17.71 0.32
CA ASN A 182 2.17 17.93 0.80
C ASN A 182 2.56 19.41 0.89
#